data_AF-A0A0H5P8S0-F1
#
_entry.id   AF-A0A0H5P8S0-F1
#
_cell.length_a   1.000
_cell.length_b   1.000
_cell.length_c   1.000
_cell.angle_alpha   90.00
_cell.angle_beta   90.00
_cell.angle_gamma   90.00
#
_symmetry.space_group_name_H-M   'P 1'
#
loop_
_entity.id
_entity.type
_entity.pdbx_description
1 polymer ?
#
loop_
_entity_poly.entity_id
_entity_poly.type
_entity_poly.pdbx_seq_one_letter_code
_entity_poly.pdbx_strand_id
1 'polypeptide(L)'
;MTELVDLYVIARLDDGDAAADLYSCEVYYDAETGTFHGRTVASWWESVRLDGEVVASLDALDRALSVAGYARVGDWRKRVTSSGAVRYFADATTGIEEL
;
A
#
# COMPACT_ATOMS: atom_id res chain seq x y z
N MET A 1 22.17 -6.64 3.21
CA MET A 1 21.19 -7.63 2.69
C MET A 1 19.93 -6.86 2.37
N THR A 2 19.21 -7.13 1.28
CA THR A 2 17.95 -6.42 1.01
C THR A 2 16.81 -7.18 1.67
N GLU A 3 16.24 -6.61 2.72
CA GLU A 3 15.05 -7.14 3.36
C GLU A 3 13.81 -6.65 2.59
N LEU A 4 12.87 -7.56 2.31
CA LEU A 4 11.60 -7.20 1.69
C LEU A 4 10.56 -6.97 2.78
N VAL A 5 9.90 -5.82 2.73
CA VAL A 5 8.81 -5.46 3.65
C VAL A 5 7.48 -5.51 2.92
N ASP A 6 6.54 -6.25 3.48
CA ASP A 6 5.15 -6.30 3.02
C ASP A 6 4.35 -5.11 3.54
N LEU A 7 3.70 -4.41 2.62
CA LEU A 7 2.93 -3.19 2.85
C LEU A 7 1.49 -3.34 2.38
N TYR A 8 0.58 -2.67 3.09
CA TYR A 8 -0.82 -2.53 2.67
C TYR A 8 -1.01 -1.13 2.09
N VAL A 9 -1.65 -1.04 0.94
CA VAL A 9 -1.83 0.23 0.24
C VAL A 9 -3.31 0.56 0.16
N ILE A 10 -3.65 1.78 0.57
CA ILE A 10 -4.97 2.37 0.38
C ILE A 10 -4.82 3.57 -0.56
N ALA A 11 -5.31 3.42 -1.78
CA ALA A 11 -5.36 4.47 -2.76
C ALA A 11 -6.68 5.25 -2.68
N ARG A 12 -6.56 6.57 -2.73
CA ARG A 12 -7.64 7.56 -2.84
C ARG A 12 -7.42 8.41 -4.09
N LEU A 13 -8.48 8.54 -4.88
CA LEU A 13 -8.50 9.34 -6.12
C LEU A 13 -9.46 10.51 -5.92
N ASP A 14 -9.26 11.25 -4.83
CA ASP A 14 -10.07 12.42 -4.53
C ASP A 14 -9.60 13.59 -5.42
N ASP A 15 -10.53 14.45 -5.86
CA ASP A 15 -10.21 15.57 -6.76
C ASP A 15 -9.23 16.55 -6.08
N GLY A 16 -8.08 16.78 -6.71
CA GLY A 16 -7.00 17.60 -6.16
C GLY A 16 -6.20 17.01 -4.99
N ASP A 17 -6.49 15.78 -4.53
CA ASP A 17 -5.75 15.11 -3.44
C ASP A 17 -5.70 13.59 -3.63
N ALA A 18 -5.15 13.15 -4.76
CA ALA A 18 -4.94 11.75 -5.06
C ALA A 18 -3.64 11.24 -4.42
N ALA A 19 -3.74 10.14 -3.67
CA ALA A 19 -2.62 9.56 -2.93
C ALA A 19 -2.75 8.05 -2.72
N ALA A 20 -1.62 7.41 -2.44
CA ALA A 20 -1.52 6.05 -1.94
C ALA A 20 -0.91 6.08 -0.54
N ASP A 21 -1.71 5.70 0.46
CA ASP A 21 -1.27 5.58 1.84
C ASP A 21 -0.75 4.15 2.08
N LEU A 22 0.52 4.03 2.45
CA LEU A 22 1.18 2.76 2.73
C LEU A 22 1.23 2.49 4.22
N TYR A 23 1.02 1.24 4.59
CA TYR A 23 1.05 0.78 5.97
C TYR A 23 1.88 -0.48 6.11
N SER A 24 2.74 -0.52 7.13
CA SER A 24 3.41 -1.75 7.53
C SER A 24 2.40 -2.78 8.00
N CYS A 25 2.76 -4.04 7.84
CA CYS A 25 1.93 -5.15 8.26
C CYS A 25 2.69 -6.10 9.15
N GLU A 26 1.99 -6.61 10.15
CA GLU A 26 2.49 -7.68 11.00
C GLU A 26 1.82 -8.99 10.58
N VAL A 27 2.65 -10.02 10.42
CA VAL A 27 2.21 -11.39 10.17
C VAL A 27 2.25 -12.12 11.50
N TYR A 28 1.13 -12.73 11.89
CA TYR A 28 1.09 -13.50 13.13
C TYR A 28 1.71 -14.87 12.90
N TYR A 29 2.62 -15.25 13.80
CA TYR A 29 3.22 -16.57 13.82
C TYR A 29 2.61 -17.38 14.95
N ASP A 30 2.00 -18.51 14.61
CA ASP A 30 1.58 -19.50 15.60
C ASP A 30 2.79 -20.34 16.02
N ALA A 31 3.20 -20.18 17.27
CA ALA A 31 4.34 -20.91 17.83
C ALA A 31 4.05 -22.40 18.07
N GLU A 32 2.79 -22.80 18.21
CA GLU A 32 2.39 -24.19 18.45
C GLU A 32 2.32 -24.98 17.13
N THR A 33 1.78 -24.37 16.08
CA THR A 33 1.66 -25.02 14.75
C THR A 33 2.84 -24.71 13.83
N GLY A 34 3.66 -23.72 14.16
CA GLY A 34 4.76 -23.26 13.32
C GLY A 34 4.31 -22.57 12.03
N THR A 35 3.09 -22.04 12.00
CA THR A 35 2.48 -21.47 10.79
C THR A 35 2.21 -19.98 10.92
N PHE A 36 2.47 -19.25 9.83
CA PHE A 36 2.03 -17.86 9.71
C PHE A 36 0.54 -17.82 9.36
N HIS A 37 -0.24 -17.04 10.10
CA HIS A 37 -1.67 -16.90 9.86
C HIS A 37 -2.12 -15.44 9.97
N GLY A 38 -2.89 -15.01 8.97
CA GLY A 38 -3.42 -13.66 8.92
C GLY A 38 -2.35 -12.58 8.79
N ARG A 39 -2.83 -11.35 8.61
CA ARG A 39 -2.02 -10.16 8.48
C ARG A 39 -2.82 -8.99 9.03
N THR A 40 -2.21 -8.21 9.92
CA THR A 40 -2.82 -6.97 10.39
C THR A 40 -2.09 -5.76 9.82
N VAL A 41 -2.82 -4.68 9.61
CA VAL A 41 -2.25 -3.37 9.38
C VAL A 41 -1.71 -2.88 10.72
N ALA A 42 -0.41 -2.64 10.81
CA ALA A 42 0.26 -2.32 12.07
C ALA A 42 0.43 -0.81 12.23
N SER A 43 1.18 -0.17 11.34
CA SER A 43 1.48 1.26 11.42
C SER A 43 1.45 1.93 10.06
N TRP A 44 1.13 3.22 10.05
CA TRP A 44 1.31 4.05 8.85
C TRP A 44 2.79 4.16 8.53
N TRP A 45 3.14 3.94 7.26
CA TRP A 45 4.50 4.00 6.76
C TRP A 45 4.76 5.37 6.12
N GLU A 46 4.06 5.66 5.02
CA GLU A 46 4.08 6.96 4.36
C GLU A 46 2.87 7.17 3.44
N SER A 47 2.79 8.34 2.81
CA SER A 47 1.81 8.64 1.78
C SER A 47 2.49 9.13 0.51
N VAL A 48 2.34 8.40 -0.59
CA VAL A 48 2.81 8.81 -1.91
C VAL A 48 1.69 9.59 -2.61
N ARG A 49 1.92 10.88 -2.86
CA ARG A 49 0.94 11.77 -3.51
C ARG A 49 1.20 11.86 -5.01
N LEU A 50 0.14 12.01 -5.80
CA LEU A 50 0.26 12.47 -7.18
C LEU A 50 0.55 13.96 -7.23
N ASP A 51 1.30 14.36 -8.24
CA ASP A 51 1.41 15.76 -8.62
C ASP A 51 0.03 16.29 -9.04
N GLY A 52 -0.31 17.50 -8.61
CA GLY A 52 -1.59 18.14 -8.90
C GLY A 52 -1.81 18.43 -10.39
N GLU A 53 -0.77 18.41 -11.22
CA GLU A 53 -0.87 18.55 -12.68
C GLU A 53 -1.24 17.22 -13.39
N VAL A 54 -1.17 16.09 -12.69
CA VAL A 54 -1.42 14.76 -13.27
C VAL A 54 -2.88 14.35 -13.05
N VAL A 55 -3.51 13.84 -14.11
CA VAL A 55 -4.85 13.26 -14.03
C VAL A 55 -4.86 12.07 -13.07
N ALA A 56 -5.61 12.19 -11.98
CA ALA A 56 -5.72 11.18 -10.95
C ALA A 56 -6.24 9.85 -11.51
N SER A 57 -5.40 8.82 -11.46
CA SER A 57 -5.72 7.47 -11.89
C SER A 57 -4.90 6.44 -11.13
N LEU A 58 -5.38 5.20 -11.09
CA LEU A 58 -4.63 4.09 -10.47
C LEU A 58 -3.31 3.84 -11.17
N ASP A 59 -3.27 3.95 -12.51
CA ASP A 59 -2.03 3.80 -13.28
C ASP A 59 -1.02 4.91 -12.95
N ALA A 60 -1.48 6.15 -12.74
CA ALA A 60 -0.61 7.23 -12.30
C ALA A 60 -0.06 6.96 -10.87
N LEU A 61 -0.89 6.45 -9.97
CA LEU A 61 -0.45 6.06 -8.62
C LEU A 61 0.55 4.91 -8.65
N ASP A 62 0.34 3.91 -9.50
CA ASP A 62 1.28 2.79 -9.67
C ASP A 62 2.65 3.28 -10.15
N ARG A 63 2.67 4.25 -11.06
CA ARG A 63 3.93 4.89 -11.48
C ARG A 63 4.59 5.67 -10.35
N ALA A 64 3.81 6.44 -9.59
CA ALA A 64 4.34 7.20 -8.45
C ALA A 64 4.92 6.28 -7.37
N LEU A 65 4.21 5.20 -7.04
CA LEU A 65 4.68 4.13 -6.13
C LEU A 65 5.98 3.51 -6.64
N SER A 66 6.02 3.13 -7.93
CA SER A 66 7.22 2.54 -8.54
C SER A 66 8.42 3.47 -8.51
N VAL A 67 8.22 4.78 -8.74
CA VAL A 67 9.29 5.79 -8.65
C VAL A 67 9.78 5.94 -7.22
N ALA A 68 8.88 5.82 -6.24
CA ALA A 68 9.22 5.86 -4.81
C ALA A 68 9.82 4.53 -4.28
N GLY A 69 10.00 3.52 -5.13
CA GLY A 69 10.61 2.23 -4.73
C GLY A 69 9.63 1.20 -4.20
N TYR A 70 8.33 1.38 -4.45
CA TYR A 70 7.27 0.45 -4.08
C TYR A 70 6.80 -0.38 -5.28
N ALA A 71 6.62 -1.68 -5.08
CA ALA A 71 6.04 -2.58 -6.07
C ALA A 71 4.66 -3.06 -5.61
N ARG A 72 3.59 -2.71 -6.32
CA ARG A 72 2.25 -3.24 -6.04
C ARG A 72 2.19 -4.73 -6.37
N VAL A 73 1.53 -5.49 -5.50
CA VAL A 73 1.30 -6.93 -5.63
C VAL A 73 -0.20 -7.19 -5.82
N GLY A 74 -0.54 -7.89 -6.90
CA GLY A 74 -1.93 -8.22 -7.26
C GLY A 74 -2.76 -6.99 -7.65
N ASP A 75 -4.03 -7.20 -7.98
CA ASP A 75 -4.91 -6.16 -8.50
C ASP A 75 -5.47 -5.20 -7.43
N TRP A 76 -5.80 -3.99 -7.85
CA TRP A 76 -6.55 -3.04 -7.03
C TRP A 76 -7.94 -3.58 -6.71
N ARG A 77 -8.26 -3.62 -5.41
CA ARG A 77 -9.58 -4.03 -4.91
C ARG A 77 -10.38 -2.79 -4.57
N LYS A 78 -11.41 -2.47 -5.33
CA LYS A 78 -12.30 -1.33 -5.06
C LYS A 78 -13.23 -1.64 -3.87
N ARG A 79 -13.36 -0.71 -2.92
CA ARG A 79 -14.41 -0.72 -1.90
C ARG A 79 -14.99 0.68 -1.72
N VAL A 80 -16.20 0.74 -1.18
CA VAL A 80 -16.87 1.98 -0.80
C VAL A 80 -16.95 2.01 0.73
N THR A 81 -16.49 3.09 1.35
CA THR A 81 -16.54 3.27 2.80
C THR A 81 -17.99 3.51 3.26
N SER A 82 -18.23 3.40 4.57
CA SER A 82 -19.52 3.76 5.16
C SER A 82 -19.92 5.22 4.92
N SER A 83 -18.94 6.11 4.69
CA SER A 83 -19.17 7.51 4.30
C SER A 83 -19.42 7.72 2.80
N GLY A 84 -19.41 6.65 1.99
CA GLY A 84 -19.61 6.73 0.55
C GLY A 84 -18.34 7.01 -0.27
N ALA A 85 -17.18 7.15 0.37
CA ALA A 85 -15.93 7.39 -0.33
C ALA A 85 -15.44 6.12 -1.03
N VAL A 86 -14.98 6.24 -2.28
CA VAL A 86 -14.37 5.14 -3.02
C VAL A 86 -12.90 5.05 -2.64
N ARG A 87 -12.44 3.85 -2.27
CA ARG A 87 -11.05 3.54 -1.96
C ARG A 87 -10.61 2.28 -2.69
N TYR A 88 -9.34 2.21 -3.05
CA TYR A 88 -8.75 1.08 -3.75
C TYR A 88 -7.66 0.47 -2.87
N PHE A 89 -7.68 -0.85 -2.72
CA PHE A 89 -6.83 -1.54 -1.77
C PHE A 89 -5.96 -2.55 -2.49
N ALA A 90 -4.66 -2.53 -2.22
CA ALA A 90 -3.71 -3.47 -2.77
C ALA A 90 -2.66 -3.83 -1.73
N ASP A 91 -1.89 -4.87 -2.03
CA ASP A 91 -0.68 -5.20 -1.31
C ASP A 91 0.51 -4.60 -2.06
N ALA A 92 1.60 -4.30 -1.37
CA ALA A 92 2.82 -3.81 -1.99
C ALA A 92 4.05 -4.32 -1.24
N THR A 93 5.21 -4.25 -1.87
CA THR A 93 6.49 -4.53 -1.24
C THR A 93 7.45 -3.37 -1.45
N THR A 94 8.42 -3.25 -0.53
CA THR A 94 9.61 -2.41 -0.72
C THR A 94 10.84 -3.15 -0.24
N GLY A 95 12.00 -2.80 -0.79
CA GLY A 95 13.29 -3.31 -0.34
C GLY A 95 13.97 -2.30 0.58
N ILE A 96 14.45 -2.75 1.73
CA ILE A 96 15.27 -1.95 2.64
C ILE A 96 16.67 -2.56 2.63
N GLU A 97 17.68 -1.73 2.36
CA GLU A 97 19.07 -2.16 2.50
C GLU A 97 19.48 -2.05 3.97
N GLU A 98 19.87 -3.17 4.59
CA GLU A 98 20.58 -3.13 5.87
C GLU A 98 21.91 -2.37 5.68
N LEU A 99 22.07 -1.27 6.42
CA LEU A 99 23.31 -0.47 6.52
C LEU A 99 24.40 -1.17 7.34
#